data_AF-A4P1A8-F1
#
_entry.id   AF-A4P1A8-F1
#
_cell.length_a   1.000
_cell.length_b   1.000
_cell.length_c   1.000
_cell.angle_alpha   90.00
_cell.angle_beta   90.00
_cell.angle_gamma   90.00
#
_symmetry.space_group_name_H-M   'P 1'
#
loop_
_entity.id
_entity.type
_entity.pdbx_description
1 polymer ?
#
loop_
_entity_poly.entity_id
_entity_poly.type
_entity_poly.pdbx_seq_one_letter_code
_entity_poly.pdbx_strand_id
1 'polypeptide(L)' 'MIADIASAYEQPAEVVEYYSKNKELMNNIRNVVLEEQAVDAVLAKAQVTEKVSSFDEIMNPQA' A
#
# COMPACT_ATOMS: atom_id res chain seq x y z
N MET A 1 -0.57 7.28 -1.96
CA MET A 1 -1.77 6.69 -1.33
C MET A 1 -3.08 7.43 -1.62
N ILE A 2 -3.34 8.64 -1.11
CA ILE A 2 -4.65 9.30 -1.36
C ILE A 2 -4.86 9.59 -2.85
N ALA A 3 -3.80 10.05 -3.53
CA ALA A 3 -3.83 10.25 -4.98
C ALA A 3 -4.08 8.93 -5.74
N ASP A 4 -3.55 7.81 -5.26
CA ASP A 4 -3.74 6.51 -5.89
C ASP A 4 -5.17 6.01 -5.70
N ILE A 5 -5.73 6.15 -4.50
CA ILE A 5 -7.15 5.85 -4.22
C ILE A 5 -8.05 6.76 -5.08
N ALA A 6 -7.74 8.04 -5.14
CA ALA A 6 -8.49 9.01 -5.94
C ALA A 6 -8.39 8.75 -7.45
N SER A 7 -7.28 8.18 -7.93
CA SER A 7 -7.03 7.89 -9.35
C SER A 7 -8.01 6.88 -9.95
N ALA A 8 -8.62 6.04 -9.10
CA ALA A 8 -9.65 5.08 -9.50
C ALA A 8 -11.03 5.73 -9.72
N TYR A 9 -11.19 7.01 -9.38
CA TYR A 9 -12.46 7.74 -9.51
C TYR A 9 -12.41 8.73 -10.67
N GLU A 10 -13.58 9.02 -11.24
CA GLU A 10 -13.73 9.97 -12.36
C GLU A 10 -13.30 11.40 -12.00
N GLN A 11 -13.43 11.78 -10.72
CA GLN A 11 -13.14 13.12 -10.21
C GLN A 11 -12.13 13.05 -9.06
N PRO A 12 -10.84 12.82 -9.35
CA PRO A 12 -9.83 12.57 -8.32
C PRO A 12 -9.64 13.75 -7.37
N ALA A 13 -9.76 14.99 -7.85
CA ALA A 13 -9.58 16.20 -7.03
C ALA A 13 -10.61 16.30 -5.89
N GLU A 14 -11.88 16.00 -6.17
CA GLU A 14 -12.94 16.02 -5.16
C GLU A 14 -12.75 14.93 -4.10
N VAL A 15 -12.26 13.76 -4.52
CA VAL A 15 -11.94 12.66 -3.61
C VAL A 15 -10.79 13.05 -2.67
N VAL A 16 -9.71 13.66 -3.18
CA VAL A 16 -8.62 14.16 -2.33
C VAL A 16 -9.13 15.20 -1.33
N GLU A 17 -9.97 16.13 -1.77
CA GLU A 17 -10.53 17.17 -0.90
C GLU A 17 -11.48 16.58 0.16
N TYR A 18 -12.31 15.61 -0.21
CA TYR A 18 -13.21 14.90 0.70
C TYR A 18 -12.45 14.21 1.82
N TYR A 19 -11.41 13.46 1.45
CA TYR A 19 -10.52 12.81 2.40
C TYR A 19 -9.82 13.84 3.28
N SER A 20 -9.27 14.91 2.70
CA SER A 20 -8.57 15.97 3.44
C SER A 20 -9.45 16.68 4.47
N LYS A 21 -10.76 16.85 4.17
CA LYS A 21 -11.75 17.46 5.08
C LYS A 21 -12.17 16.52 6.20
N ASN A 22 -12.03 15.20 6.03
CA ASN A 22 -12.38 14.20 7.02
C ASN A 22 -11.14 13.71 7.80
N LYS A 23 -10.93 14.27 8.99
CA LYS A 23 -9.79 13.93 9.86
C LYS A 23 -9.71 12.45 10.24
N GLU A 24 -10.84 11.78 10.40
CA GLU A 24 -10.88 10.36 10.76
C GLU A 24 -10.40 9.48 9.60
N LEU A 25 -10.91 9.74 8.40
CA LEU A 25 -10.44 9.06 7.18
C LEU A 25 -8.96 9.36 6.90
N MET A 26 -8.49 10.58 7.16
CA MET A 26 -7.07 10.91 7.06
C MET A 26 -6.19 10.18 8.06
N ASN A 27 -6.68 9.96 9.28
CA ASN A 27 -5.90 9.21 10.26
C ASN A 27 -5.76 7.74 9.86
N ASN A 28 -6.82 7.12 9.31
CA ASN A 28 -6.73 5.76 8.78
C ASN A 28 -5.70 5.65 7.65
N ILE A 29 -5.73 6.58 6.68
CA ILE A 29 -4.73 6.56 5.59
C ILE A 29 -3.31 6.80 6.12
N ARG A 30 -3.12 7.71 7.07
CA ARG A 30 -1.80 7.93 7.68
C ARG A 30 -1.25 6.68 8.35
N ASN A 31 -2.10 5.90 9.01
CA ASN A 31 -1.68 4.65 9.65
C ASN A 31 -1.23 3.62 8.61
N VAL A 32 -1.96 3.49 7.50
CA VAL A 32 -1.56 2.57 6.41
C VAL A 32 -0.24 3.01 5.77
N VAL A 33 -0.07 4.32 5.48
CA VAL A 33 1.21 4.84 4.97
C VAL A 33 2.34 4.53 5.94
N LEU A 34 2.11 4.72 7.25
CA LEU A 34 3.12 4.47 8.27
C LEU A 34 3.49 2.98 8.35
N GLU A 35 2.51 2.09 8.17
CA GLU A 35 2.74 0.64 8.11
C GLU A 35 3.59 0.26 6.90
N GLU A 36 3.26 0.77 5.70
CA GLU A 36 4.07 0.55 4.49
C GLU A 36 5.51 1.06 4.68
N GLN A 37 5.67 2.28 5.20
CA GLN A 37 6.99 2.85 5.50
C GLN A 37 7.79 2.02 6.51
N ALA A 38 7.11 1.44 7.51
CA ALA A 38 7.74 0.57 8.48
C ALA A 38 8.22 -0.74 7.83
N VAL A 39 7.42 -1.34 6.95
CA VAL A 39 7.80 -2.53 6.17
C VAL A 39 9.02 -2.23 5.29
N ASP A 40 9.00 -1.11 4.56
CA ASP A 40 10.13 -0.68 3.73
C ASP A 40 11.41 -0.47 4.55
N ALA A 41 11.28 0.16 5.73
CA ALA A 41 12.42 0.38 6.62
C ALA A 41 13.02 -0.92 7.17
N VAL A 42 12.20 -1.96 7.38
CA VAL A 42 12.66 -3.29 7.77
C VAL A 42 13.32 -3.98 6.60
N LEU A 43 12.70 -3.98 5.41
CA LEU A 43 13.25 -4.59 4.20
C LEU A 43 14.60 -4.00 3.82
N ALA A 44 14.78 -2.68 3.95
CA ALA A 44 16.05 -2.00 3.67
C ALA A 44 17.21 -2.45 4.58
N LYS A 45 16.91 -3.01 5.75
CA LYS A 45 17.91 -3.51 6.71
C LYS A 45 17.99 -5.03 6.76
N ALA A 46 17.01 -5.72 6.19
CA ALA A 46 16.96 -7.17 6.14
C ALA A 46 17.87 -7.71 5.04
N GLN A 47 18.38 -8.92 5.24
CA GLN A 47 19.04 -9.65 4.17
C GLN A 47 17.96 -10.27 3.28
N VAL A 48 17.65 -9.61 2.16
CA VAL A 48 16.68 -10.08 1.17
C VAL A 48 17.40 -10.84 0.06
N THR A 49 16.88 -12.01 -0.29
CA THR A 49 17.38 -12.83 -1.41
C THR A 49 16.24 -13.11 -2.38
N GLU A 50 16.47 -12.85 -3.66
CA GLU A 50 15.51 -13.22 -4.71
C GLU A 50 15.61 -14.71 -5.01
N LYS A 51 14.46 -15.37 -5.12
CA LYS A 51 14.36 -16.78 -5.54
C LYS A 51 13.49 -16.85 -6.76
N VAL A 52 14.02 -17.43 -7.85
CA VAL A 52 13.23 -17.73 -9.04
C VAL A 52 12.26 -18.86 -8.69
N SER A 53 10.96 -18.61 -8.92
CA SER A 53 9.89 -19.58 -8.74
C SER A 53 8.98 -19.54 -9.97
N SER A 54 8.42 -20.68 -10.35
CA SER A 54 7.43 -20.76 -11.41
C SER A 54 6.05 -20.28 -10.95
N PHE A 55 5.19 -19.91 -11.90
CA PHE A 55 3.82 -19.49 -11.60
C PHE A 55 3.02 -20.60 -10.88
N ASP A 56 3.16 -21.85 -11.32
CA ASP A 56 2.47 -23.00 -10.71
C ASP A 56 2.89 -23.22 -9.24
N GLU A 57 4.18 -23.02 -8.92
CA GLU A 57 4.69 -23.13 -7.55
C GLU A 57 4.17 -22.00 -6.63
N ILE A 58 3.96 -20.79 -7.18
CA ILE A 58 3.40 -19.66 -6.42
C ILE A 58 1.90 -19.83 -6.21
N MET A 59 1.18 -20.33 -7.22
CA MET A 59 -0.28 -20.48 -7.20
C MET A 59 -0.76 -21.71 -6.45
N ASN A 60 0.07 -22.74 -6.31
CA ASN A 60 -0.25 -23.92 -5.53
C ASN A 60 0.78 -24.14 -4.41
N PRO A 61 0.78 -23.28 -3.38
CA PRO A 61 1.66 -23.44 -2.25
C PRO A 61 1.27 -24.72 -1.50
N GLN A 62 2.01 -25.80 -1.73
CA GLN A 62 1.94 -26.97 -0.86
C GLN A 62 2.54 -26.57 0.49
N ALA A 63 1.72 -26.61 1.53
CA ALA A 63 2.09 -26.29 2.91
C ALA A 63 3.23 -27.17 3.43
#